data_AF-A0A7K0YR33-F1
#
_entry.id   AF-A0A7K0YR33-F1
#
_cell.length_a   1.000
_cell.length_b   1.000
_cell.length_c   1.000
_cell.angle_alpha   90.00
_cell.angle_beta   90.00
_cell.angle_gamma   90.00
#
_symmetry.space_group_name_H-M   'P 1'
#
loop_
_entity.id
_entity.type
_entity.pdbx_description
1 polymer ?
#
loop_
_entity_poly.entity_id
_entity_poly.type
_entity_poly.pdbx_seq_one_letter_code
_entity_poly.pdbx_strand_id
1 'polypeptide(L)'
;MSDRLEPARRLVADAVRSRVVGPNADNRAQQLFEAPGERWFSEDRPIRIIHADSCMFIGGLRALLFQSLHPLAMAGVASHSDFKADPWGRLQRTADFLAATTFGPESESQRAIDLVKRVHVRVVGT
;
A
#
# COMPACT_ATOMS: atom_id res chain seq x y z
N MET A 1 24.95 -1.61 -23.60
CA MET A 1 23.62 -1.98 -24.13
C MET A 1 22.45 -1.50 -23.25
N SER A 2 22.64 -1.31 -21.92
CA SER A 2 21.61 -0.83 -20.98
C SER A 2 21.13 0.62 -21.21
N ASP A 3 21.96 1.47 -21.81
CA ASP A 3 21.79 2.93 -21.82
C ASP A 3 20.68 3.43 -22.76
N ARG A 4 20.38 2.69 -23.84
CA ARG A 4 19.31 3.07 -24.79
C ARG A 4 17.90 2.78 -24.26
N LEU A 5 17.78 1.88 -23.28
CA LEU A 5 16.49 1.49 -22.69
C LEU A 5 16.16 2.29 -21.43
N GLU A 6 17.12 3.02 -20.86
CA GLU A 6 16.93 3.77 -19.63
C GLU A 6 15.84 4.85 -19.73
N PRO A 7 15.69 5.60 -20.85
CA PRO A 7 14.58 6.55 -20.99
C PRO A 7 13.21 5.87 -20.98
N ALA A 8 13.07 4.75 -21.70
CA ALA A 8 11.83 3.98 -21.74
C ALA A 8 11.52 3.35 -20.37
N ARG A 9 12.55 2.83 -19.69
CA ARG A 9 12.44 2.29 -18.34
C ARG A 9 11.96 3.35 -17.34
N ARG A 10 12.54 4.55 -17.36
CA ARG A 10 12.11 5.67 -16.50
C ARG A 10 10.67 6.06 -16.76
N LEU A 11 10.29 6.19 -18.03
CA LEU A 11 8.93 6.54 -18.42
C LEU A 11 7.90 5.52 -17.90
N VAL A 12 8.20 4.22 -18.03
CA VAL A 12 7.34 3.16 -17.49
C VAL A 12 7.32 3.18 -15.96
N ALA A 13 8.47 3.36 -15.31
CA ALA A 13 8.57 3.43 -13.86
C ALA A 13 7.76 4.61 -13.28
N ASP A 14 7.83 5.78 -13.91
CA ASP A 14 7.10 6.98 -13.49
C ASP A 14 5.59 6.82 -13.73
N ALA A 15 5.20 6.20 -14.86
CA ALA A 15 3.80 5.88 -15.13
C ALA A 15 3.23 4.90 -14.09
N VAL A 16 3.98 3.87 -13.68
CA VAL A 16 3.54 2.93 -12.64
C VAL A 16 3.51 3.61 -11.27
N ARG A 17 4.57 4.34 -10.91
CA ARG A 17 4.67 5.04 -9.62
C ARG A 17 3.53 6.03 -9.44
N SER A 18 3.24 6.85 -10.45
CA SER A 18 2.14 7.84 -10.37
C SER A 18 0.78 7.18 -10.14
N ARG A 19 0.53 5.98 -10.69
CA ARG A 19 -0.71 5.23 -10.46
C ARG A 19 -0.77 4.58 -9.08
N VAL A 20 0.36 4.09 -8.56
CA VAL A 20 0.44 3.39 -7.27
C VAL A 20 0.43 4.34 -6.08
N VAL A 21 1.15 5.45 -6.16
CA VAL A 21 1.24 6.44 -5.07
C VAL A 21 0.05 7.41 -5.10
N GLY A 22 -0.49 7.67 -6.30
CA GLY A 22 -1.64 8.55 -6.48
C GLY A 22 -1.29 10.05 -6.39
N PRO A 23 -2.31 10.92 -6.49
CA PRO A 23 -2.11 12.37 -6.63
C PRO A 23 -1.59 13.07 -5.37
N ASN A 24 -1.66 12.44 -4.20
CA ASN A 24 -1.28 13.02 -2.91
C ASN A 24 0.11 12.55 -2.42
N ALA A 25 0.95 12.06 -3.32
CA ALA A 25 2.24 11.45 -3.03
C ALA A 25 3.10 12.25 -2.05
N ASP A 26 3.34 13.53 -2.34
CA ASP A 26 4.25 14.36 -1.56
C ASP A 26 3.72 14.62 -0.16
N ASN A 27 2.41 14.90 -0.04
CA ASN A 27 1.77 15.10 1.26
C ASN A 27 1.85 13.83 2.12
N ARG A 28 1.64 12.65 1.53
CA ARG A 28 1.75 11.38 2.26
C ARG A 28 3.19 11.06 2.61
N ALA A 29 4.14 11.36 1.73
CA ALA A 29 5.55 11.17 2.02
C ALA A 29 5.98 12.02 3.22
N GLN A 30 5.56 13.29 3.27
CA GLN A 30 5.81 14.17 4.40
C GLN A 30 5.19 13.65 5.70
N GLN A 31 3.93 13.18 5.66
CA GLN A 31 3.23 12.65 6.84
C GLN A 31 3.85 11.35 7.38
N LEU A 32 4.39 10.51 6.51
CA LEU A 32 4.81 9.16 6.89
C LEU A 32 6.32 9.06 7.12
N PHE A 33 7.14 9.68 6.29
CA PHE A 33 8.59 9.56 6.38
C PHE A 33 9.20 10.71 7.19
N GLU A 34 8.73 11.94 6.99
CA GLU A 34 9.37 13.15 7.54
C GLU A 34 8.76 13.64 8.86
N ALA A 35 7.49 13.32 9.13
CA ALA A 35 6.80 13.78 10.32
C ALA A 35 7.52 13.35 11.62
N PRO A 36 7.60 14.19 12.67
CA PRO A 36 8.21 13.80 13.93
C PRO A 36 7.38 12.73 14.67
N GLY A 37 8.03 11.94 15.54
CA GLY A 37 7.36 10.95 16.40
C GLY A 37 8.10 9.61 16.50
N GLU A 38 7.68 8.75 17.41
CA GLU A 38 8.20 7.38 17.49
C GLU A 38 7.63 6.51 16.36
N ARG A 39 8.40 5.53 15.87
CA ARG A 39 7.97 4.55 14.86
C ARG A 39 7.98 3.16 15.50
N TRP A 40 7.03 2.30 15.12
CA TRP A 40 7.00 0.91 15.61
C TRP A 40 8.21 0.07 15.18
N PHE A 41 8.87 0.42 14.07
CA PHE A 41 10.01 -0.31 13.54
C PHE A 41 11.22 0.61 13.33
N SER A 42 12.35 0.24 13.94
CA SER A 42 13.66 0.85 13.67
C SER A 42 14.12 0.55 12.25
N GLU A 43 15.03 1.37 11.71
CA GLU A 43 15.45 1.31 10.30
C GLU A 43 16.09 -0.01 9.88
N ASP A 44 16.74 -0.70 10.82
CA ASP A 44 17.40 -1.99 10.64
C ASP A 44 16.44 -3.19 10.65
N ARG A 45 15.15 -2.98 10.93
CA ARG A 45 14.17 -4.06 10.96
C ARG A 45 13.92 -4.60 9.55
N PRO A 46 13.88 -5.94 9.36
CA PRO A 46 13.66 -6.55 8.05
C PRO A 46 12.41 -6.04 7.32
N ILE A 47 11.33 -5.73 8.04
CA ILE A 47 10.11 -5.19 7.45
C ILE A 47 10.34 -3.85 6.73
N ARG A 48 11.15 -2.95 7.30
CA ARG A 48 11.49 -1.67 6.68
C ARG A 48 12.41 -1.84 5.49
N ILE A 49 13.40 -2.73 5.61
CA ILE A 49 14.33 -3.05 4.52
C ILE A 49 13.56 -3.62 3.32
N ILE A 50 12.71 -4.62 3.54
CA ILE A 50 11.96 -5.30 2.47
C ILE A 50 10.89 -4.38 1.87
N HIS A 51 10.14 -3.64 2.68
CA HIS A 51 9.09 -2.74 2.18
C HIS A 51 9.65 -1.51 1.46
N ALA A 52 10.91 -1.12 1.71
CA ALA A 52 11.57 -0.05 0.96
C ALA A 52 12.17 -0.53 -0.38
N ASP A 53 12.34 -1.84 -0.55
CA ASP A 53 12.92 -2.44 -1.74
C ASP A 53 11.84 -2.75 -2.80
N SER A 54 12.22 -2.71 -4.08
CA SER A 54 11.31 -3.03 -5.19
C SER A 54 10.80 -4.48 -5.18
N CYS A 55 11.47 -5.40 -4.47
CA CYS A 55 11.00 -6.76 -4.25
C CYS A 55 9.65 -6.81 -3.52
N MET A 56 9.27 -5.76 -2.77
CA MET A 56 7.96 -5.64 -2.14
C MET A 56 6.82 -5.86 -3.13
N PHE A 57 6.95 -5.39 -4.38
CA PHE A 57 5.90 -5.57 -5.40
C PHE A 57 5.65 -7.05 -5.72
N ILE A 58 6.68 -7.89 -5.71
CA ILE A 58 6.55 -9.33 -5.93
C ILE A 58 5.79 -9.96 -4.76
N GLY A 59 6.15 -9.59 -3.53
CA GLY A 59 5.45 -10.03 -2.32
C GLY A 59 3.99 -9.60 -2.30
N GLY A 60 3.71 -8.34 -2.64
CA GLY A 60 2.36 -7.77 -2.72
C GLY A 60 1.51 -8.45 -3.79
N LEU A 61 2.04 -8.65 -5.00
CA LEU A 61 1.32 -9.35 -6.06
C LEU A 61 1.00 -10.80 -5.67
N ARG A 62 1.97 -11.51 -5.08
CA ARG A 62 1.75 -12.86 -4.55
C ARG A 62 0.67 -12.87 -3.47
N ALA A 63 0.69 -11.92 -2.55
CA ALA A 63 -0.31 -11.81 -1.50
C ALA A 63 -1.72 -11.59 -2.07
N LEU A 64 -1.87 -10.72 -3.08
CA LEU A 64 -3.14 -10.48 -3.76
C LEU A 64 -3.67 -11.74 -4.45
N LEU A 65 -2.80 -12.47 -5.16
CA LEU A 65 -3.16 -13.73 -5.80
C LEU A 65 -3.54 -14.81 -4.78
N PHE A 66 -2.84 -14.88 -3.64
CA PHE A 66 -3.17 -15.83 -2.60
C PHE A 66 -4.49 -15.46 -1.89
N GLN A 67 -4.70 -14.18 -1.61
CA GLN A 67 -5.92 -13.67 -0.99
C GLN A 67 -7.15 -13.90 -1.87
N SER A 68 -7.00 -13.79 -3.19
CA SER A 68 -8.12 -14.00 -4.12
C SER A 68 -8.63 -15.44 -4.15
N LEU A 69 -7.85 -16.39 -3.65
CA LEU A 69 -8.26 -17.78 -3.49
C LEU A 69 -9.18 -17.99 -2.27
N HIS A 70 -9.30 -17.00 -1.37
CA HIS A 70 -10.13 -17.14 -0.18
C HIS A 70 -11.59 -16.75 -0.49
N PRO A 71 -12.53 -17.70 -0.52
CA PRO A 71 -13.89 -17.44 -1.00
C PRO A 71 -14.65 -16.41 -0.16
N LEU A 72 -14.57 -16.51 1.17
CA LEU A 72 -15.26 -15.56 2.06
C LEU A 72 -14.69 -14.14 1.98
N ALA A 73 -13.36 -13.99 1.89
CA ALA A 73 -12.73 -12.69 1.69
C ALA A 73 -13.18 -12.07 0.36
N MET A 74 -13.24 -12.87 -0.70
CA MET A 74 -13.68 -12.40 -2.01
C MET A 74 -15.18 -12.11 -2.09
N ALA A 75 -16.02 -12.82 -1.34
CA ALA A 75 -17.43 -12.45 -1.16
C ALA A 75 -17.55 -11.08 -0.47
N GLY A 76 -16.77 -10.86 0.59
CA GLY A 76 -16.69 -9.56 1.26
C GLY A 76 -16.25 -8.45 0.32
N VAL A 77 -15.21 -8.68 -0.49
CA VAL A 77 -14.77 -7.75 -1.54
C VAL A 77 -15.89 -7.53 -2.56
N ALA A 78 -16.52 -8.57 -3.09
CA ALA A 78 -17.57 -8.41 -4.09
C ALA A 78 -18.75 -7.55 -3.60
N SER A 79 -19.13 -7.69 -2.32
CA SER A 79 -20.27 -6.99 -1.74
C SER A 79 -19.94 -5.60 -1.18
N HIS A 80 -18.69 -5.35 -0.77
CA HIS A 80 -18.32 -4.13 -0.03
C HIS A 80 -17.17 -3.34 -0.68
N SER A 81 -16.76 -3.72 -1.90
CA SER A 81 -15.64 -3.10 -2.59
C SER A 81 -16.01 -2.43 -3.91
N ASP A 82 -15.54 -1.20 -4.09
CA ASP A 82 -15.58 -0.41 -5.32
C ASP A 82 -14.45 -0.77 -6.31
N PHE A 83 -13.70 -1.85 -6.10
CA PHE A 83 -12.50 -2.18 -6.90
C PHE A 83 -12.71 -2.27 -8.41
N LYS A 84 -13.92 -2.61 -8.87
CA LYS A 84 -14.23 -2.67 -10.29
C LYS A 84 -14.30 -1.28 -10.93
N ALA A 85 -14.80 -0.30 -10.18
CA ALA A 85 -14.94 1.09 -10.63
C ALA A 85 -13.67 1.91 -10.33
N ASP A 86 -12.99 1.62 -9.22
CA ASP A 86 -11.79 2.33 -8.76
C ASP A 86 -10.67 1.35 -8.32
N PRO A 87 -10.04 0.62 -9.26
CA PRO A 87 -8.96 -0.31 -8.93
C PRO A 87 -7.69 0.41 -8.44
N TRP A 88 -7.39 1.58 -9.01
CA TRP A 88 -6.20 2.35 -8.64
C TRP A 88 -6.34 2.99 -7.26
N GLY A 89 -7.47 3.60 -6.94
CA GLY A 89 -7.70 4.13 -5.60
C GLY A 89 -7.75 3.03 -4.54
N ARG A 90 -8.26 1.84 -4.86
CA ARG A 90 -8.13 0.66 -3.98
C ARG A 90 -6.67 0.34 -3.68
N LEU A 91 -5.84 0.23 -4.72
CA LEU A 91 -4.42 -0.08 -4.56
C LEU A 91 -3.70 1.01 -3.76
N GLN A 92 -3.99 2.29 -4.03
CA GLN A 92 -3.45 3.43 -3.29
C GLN A 92 -3.81 3.36 -1.80
N ARG A 93 -5.06 3.05 -1.45
CA ARG A 93 -5.49 2.88 -0.03
C ARG A 93 -4.72 1.77 0.68
N THR A 94 -4.42 0.66 -0.02
CA THR A 94 -3.59 -0.43 0.52
C THR A 94 -2.13 -0.02 0.66
N ALA A 95 -1.55 0.65 -0.34
CA ALA A 95 -0.18 1.16 -0.29
C ALA A 95 0.01 2.15 0.87
N ASP A 96 -0.95 3.06 1.04
CA ASP A 96 -1.01 4.02 2.14
C ASP A 96 -1.06 3.35 3.51
N PHE A 97 -1.87 2.30 3.64
CA PHE A 97 -1.97 1.54 4.89
C PHE A 97 -0.64 0.85 5.23
N LEU A 98 0.01 0.22 4.25
CA LEU A 98 1.31 -0.43 4.42
C LEU A 98 2.40 0.59 4.76
N ALA A 99 2.43 1.71 4.05
CA ALA A 99 3.39 2.77 4.30
C ALA A 99 3.21 3.38 5.70
N ALA A 100 1.97 3.64 6.11
CA ALA A 100 1.66 4.16 7.43
C ALA A 100 2.11 3.20 8.52
N THR A 101 1.73 1.93 8.45
CA THR A 101 2.03 0.94 9.49
C THR A 101 3.50 0.49 9.53
N THR A 102 4.26 0.73 8.46
CA THR A 102 5.68 0.33 8.38
C THR A 102 6.64 1.49 8.67
N PHE A 103 6.35 2.67 8.15
CA PHE A 103 7.28 3.81 8.15
C PHE A 103 6.76 5.02 8.92
N GLY A 104 5.44 5.13 9.06
CA GLY A 104 4.77 6.26 9.71
C GLY A 104 5.07 6.33 11.21
N PRO A 105 4.93 7.53 11.81
CA PRO A 105 4.85 7.66 13.26
C PRO A 105 3.78 6.74 13.85
N GLU A 106 3.91 6.36 15.12
CA GLU A 106 2.97 5.49 15.84
C GLU A 106 1.53 6.02 15.77
N SER A 107 1.35 7.34 15.92
CA SER A 107 0.04 7.98 15.81
C SER A 107 -0.62 7.75 14.45
N GLU A 108 0.13 7.89 13.36
CA GLU A 108 -0.35 7.64 11.99
C GLU A 108 -0.60 6.15 11.74
N SER A 109 0.27 5.30 12.26
CA SER A 109 0.13 3.85 12.19
C SER A 109 -1.16 3.39 12.88
N GLN A 110 -1.39 3.87 14.11
CA GLN A 110 -2.58 3.57 14.89
C GLN A 110 -3.84 4.11 14.21
N ARG A 111 -3.80 5.35 13.70
CA ARG A 111 -4.91 5.97 12.96
C ARG A 111 -5.31 5.14 11.74
N ALA A 112 -4.34 4.63 10.98
CA ALA A 112 -4.58 3.77 9.82
C ALA A 112 -5.22 2.44 10.23
N ILE A 113 -4.74 1.81 11.30
CA ILE A 113 -5.32 0.58 11.87
C ILE A 113 -6.77 0.81 12.31
N ASP A 114 -7.03 1.89 13.05
CA ASP A 114 -8.37 2.18 13.56
C ASP A 114 -9.36 2.43 12.43
N LEU A 115 -8.92 3.09 11.34
CA LEU A 115 -9.74 3.26 10.15
C LEU A 115 -10.13 1.91 9.53
N VAL A 116 -9.15 1.01 9.32
CA VAL A 116 -9.42 -0.32 8.74
C VAL A 116 -10.34 -1.12 9.66
N LYS A 117 -10.10 -1.12 10.98
CA LYS A 117 -10.97 -1.77 11.96
C LYS A 117 -12.40 -1.25 11.87
N ARG A 118 -12.60 0.08 11.83
CA ARG A 118 -13.95 0.67 11.68
C ARG A 118 -14.66 0.24 10.40
N VAL A 119 -13.94 0.11 9.30
CA VAL A 119 -14.50 -0.39 8.03
C VAL A 119 -14.88 -1.87 8.18
N HIS A 120 -13.99 -2.71 8.72
CA HIS A 120 -14.23 -4.15 8.89
C HIS A 120 -15.39 -4.46 9.82
N VAL A 121 -15.65 -3.64 10.85
CA VAL A 121 -16.83 -3.79 11.73
C VAL A 121 -18.15 -3.75 10.95
N ARG A 122 -18.20 -3.02 9.83
CA ARG A 122 -19.40 -2.91 8.99
C ARG A 122 -19.54 -4.05 7.98
N VAL A 123 -18.49 -4.85 7.78
CA VAL A 123 -18.50 -5.98 6.85
C VAL A 123 -19.04 -7.19 7.58
N VAL A 124 -20.34 -7.42 7.45
CA VAL A 124 -21.03 -8.58 8.02
C VAL A 124 -21.35 -9.55 6.89
N GLY A 125 -20.93 -10.81 7.03
CA GLY A 125 -21.26 -11.85 6.07
C GLY A 125 -22.75 -12.16 6.10
N THR A 126 -23.30 -12.52 4.95
CA THR A 126 -24.65 -13.06 4.80
C THR A 126 -24.63 -14.58 4.73
#